data_AF-A0A957AI67-F1
#
_entry.id   AF-A0A957AI67-F1
#
_cell.length_a   1.000
_cell.length_b   1.000
_cell.length_c   1.000
_cell.angle_alpha   90.00
_cell.angle_beta   90.00
_cell.angle_gamma   90.00
#
_symmetry.space_group_name_H-M   'P 1'
#
loop_
_entity.id
_entity.type
_entity.pdbx_description
1 polymer ?
#
loop_
_entity_poly.entity_id
_entity_poly.type
_entity_poly.pdbx_seq_one_letter_code
_entity_poly.pdbx_strand_id
1 'polypeptide(L)'
;SFADLAIQIAEEQGFEYEILTPAEMEAAGMGAILAVGKGSSVPPRLIRLTYRPSHTAGDSRTVGLVGKCITFDTGGYSIKTSDGMLTMKTDMAGGAAVLATMTALKATGCRHTVHGVIAAAENMISGEAFRPGDILTASNGVTIEVLSTDAEGRLVLSDALVYTAKQGAEEM
;
A
#
# COMPACT_ATOMS: atom_id res chain seq x y z
N SER A 1 10.11 6.47 9.22
CA SER A 1 9.68 5.84 7.96
C SER A 1 8.25 6.25 7.64
N PHE A 2 7.69 5.91 6.46
CA PHE A 2 6.27 6.21 6.16
C PHE A 2 5.33 5.49 7.15
N ALA A 3 5.65 4.26 7.54
CA ALA A 3 4.88 3.49 8.53
C ALA A 3 4.89 4.18 9.90
N ASP A 4 6.04 4.68 10.37
CA ASP A 4 6.13 5.38 11.66
C ASP A 4 5.27 6.65 11.67
N LEU A 5 5.24 7.40 10.55
CA LEU A 5 4.37 8.56 10.42
C LEU A 5 2.89 8.17 10.47
N ALA A 6 2.51 7.06 9.81
CA ALA A 6 1.14 6.57 9.86
C ALA A 6 0.72 6.12 11.27
N ILE A 7 1.62 5.47 12.03
CA ILE A 7 1.42 5.10 13.44
C ILE A 7 1.22 6.36 14.28
N GLN A 8 2.11 7.34 14.16
CA GLN A 8 2.01 8.60 14.91
C GLN A 8 0.66 9.27 14.65
N ILE A 9 0.26 9.40 13.39
CA ILE A 9 -1.03 10.00 13.03
C ILE A 9 -2.19 9.17 13.59
N ALA A 10 -2.12 7.85 13.54
CA ALA A 10 -3.16 6.98 14.08
C ALA A 10 -3.33 7.19 15.59
N GLU A 11 -2.22 7.28 16.33
CA GLU A 11 -2.23 7.54 17.78
C GLU A 11 -2.78 8.93 18.12
N GLU A 12 -2.35 9.97 17.38
CA GLU A 12 -2.84 11.34 17.56
C GLU A 12 -4.35 11.49 17.27
N GLN A 13 -4.86 10.73 16.28
CA GLN A 13 -6.27 10.79 15.87
C GLN A 13 -7.16 9.75 16.58
N GLY A 14 -6.57 8.79 17.28
CA GLY A 14 -7.27 7.67 17.92
C GLY A 14 -7.81 6.63 16.94
N PHE A 15 -7.11 6.38 15.84
CA PHE A 15 -7.45 5.33 14.87
C PHE A 15 -6.91 3.96 15.33
N GLU A 16 -7.63 2.89 15.04
CA GLU A 16 -7.05 1.53 15.10
C GLU A 16 -6.05 1.41 13.94
N TYR A 17 -4.91 0.75 14.16
CA TYR A 17 -3.92 0.54 13.10
C TYR A 17 -3.31 -0.86 13.13
N GLU A 18 -2.87 -1.31 11.95
CA GLU A 18 -2.14 -2.55 11.74
C GLU A 18 -1.03 -2.33 10.71
N ILE A 19 0.15 -2.90 10.94
CA ILE A 19 1.32 -2.72 10.09
C ILE A 19 1.88 -4.11 9.77
N LEU A 20 1.55 -4.66 8.61
CA LEU A 20 2.04 -5.98 8.23
C LEU A 20 3.51 -5.90 7.82
N THR A 21 4.31 -6.71 8.49
CA THR A 21 5.71 -6.98 8.20
C THR A 21 5.86 -7.91 6.99
N PRO A 22 7.07 -8.06 6.41
CA PRO A 22 7.29 -9.00 5.32
C PRO A 22 6.91 -10.44 5.67
N ALA A 23 7.17 -10.87 6.91
CA ALA A 23 6.82 -12.22 7.37
C ALA A 23 5.30 -12.43 7.43
N GLU A 24 4.54 -11.44 7.90
CA GLU A 24 3.07 -11.50 7.93
C GLU A 24 2.49 -11.44 6.51
N MET A 25 3.06 -10.60 5.63
CA MET A 25 2.68 -10.55 4.22
C MET A 25 2.99 -11.87 3.48
N GLU A 26 4.10 -12.53 3.82
CA GLU A 26 4.47 -13.83 3.26
C GLU A 26 3.48 -14.92 3.71
N ALA A 27 3.15 -14.95 5.00
CA ALA A 27 2.13 -15.85 5.54
C ALA A 27 0.74 -15.60 4.93
N ALA A 28 0.43 -14.35 4.55
CA ALA A 28 -0.79 -13.98 3.86
C ALA A 28 -0.74 -14.19 2.33
N GLY A 29 0.37 -14.67 1.78
CA GLY A 29 0.54 -14.95 0.35
C GLY A 29 0.65 -13.70 -0.52
N MET A 30 1.06 -12.55 0.03
CA MET A 30 1.14 -11.26 -0.67
C MET A 30 2.43 -11.17 -1.51
N GLY A 31 2.59 -12.10 -2.44
CA GLY A 31 3.82 -12.26 -3.22
C GLY A 31 4.11 -11.10 -4.17
N ALA A 32 3.11 -10.31 -4.57
CA ALA A 32 3.32 -9.20 -5.50
C ALA A 32 3.98 -7.99 -4.83
N ILE A 33 3.47 -7.55 -3.66
CA ILE A 33 4.11 -6.46 -2.90
C ILE A 33 5.50 -6.85 -2.37
N LEU A 34 5.67 -8.11 -1.95
CA LEU A 34 6.96 -8.63 -1.50
C LEU A 34 8.00 -8.63 -2.62
N ALA A 35 7.60 -9.03 -3.84
CA ALA A 35 8.49 -9.04 -5.00
C ALA A 35 8.94 -7.63 -5.42
N VAL A 36 8.08 -6.61 -5.29
CA VAL A 36 8.47 -5.22 -5.55
C VAL A 36 9.48 -4.74 -4.51
N GLY A 37 9.21 -4.98 -3.22
CA GLY A 37 10.04 -4.44 -2.13
C GLY A 37 11.35 -5.18 -1.86
N LYS A 38 11.50 -6.45 -2.27
CA LYS A 38 12.70 -7.26 -1.94
C LYS A 38 14.02 -6.73 -2.51
N GLY A 39 13.94 -5.83 -3.50
CA GLY A 39 15.11 -5.18 -4.08
C GLY A 39 15.76 -4.15 -3.16
N SER A 40 15.01 -3.59 -2.19
CA SER A 40 15.51 -2.56 -1.27
C SER A 40 15.99 -3.14 0.06
N SER A 41 16.91 -2.43 0.72
CA SER A 41 17.25 -2.66 2.13
C SER A 41 16.15 -2.18 3.08
N VAL A 42 15.24 -1.32 2.61
CA VAL A 42 14.05 -0.91 3.35
C VAL A 42 12.90 -1.89 3.03
N PRO A 43 12.49 -2.72 3.98
CA PRO A 43 11.50 -3.76 3.71
C PRO A 43 10.09 -3.18 3.46
N PRO A 44 9.28 -3.80 2.58
CA PRO A 44 7.92 -3.33 2.32
C PRO A 44 7.02 -3.47 3.55
N ARG A 45 5.93 -2.70 3.58
CA ARG A 45 4.88 -2.73 4.61
C ARG A 45 3.51 -2.56 3.98
N LEU A 46 2.53 -3.30 4.49
CA LEU A 46 1.12 -2.96 4.28
C LEU A 46 0.60 -2.28 5.54
N ILE A 47 0.13 -1.06 5.41
CA ILE A 47 -0.38 -0.25 6.52
C ILE A 47 -1.90 -0.21 6.41
N ARG A 48 -2.60 -0.51 7.49
CA ARG A 48 -4.05 -0.28 7.60
C ARG A 48 -4.33 0.66 8.76
N LEU A 49 -5.06 1.73 8.49
CA LEU A 49 -5.68 2.59 9.49
C LEU A 49 -7.20 2.38 9.44
N THR A 50 -7.86 2.36 10.59
CA THR A 50 -9.33 2.24 10.67
C THR A 50 -9.91 3.40 11.45
N TYR A 51 -10.74 4.18 10.77
CA TYR A 51 -11.61 5.18 11.37
C TYR A 51 -12.97 4.55 11.64
N ARG A 52 -13.45 4.70 12.88
CA ARG A 52 -14.83 4.37 13.26
C ARG A 52 -15.58 5.64 13.64
N PRO A 53 -16.74 5.92 13.01
CA PRO A 53 -17.54 7.08 13.37
C PRO A 53 -18.15 6.88 14.77
N SER A 54 -18.29 7.96 15.53
CA SER A 54 -18.92 7.91 16.86
C SER A 54 -20.42 7.62 16.81
N HIS A 55 -21.05 7.91 15.67
CA HIS A 55 -22.46 7.63 15.41
C HIS A 55 -22.59 6.96 14.04
N THR A 56 -23.05 5.71 14.03
CA THR A 56 -23.40 5.00 12.82
C THR A 56 -24.82 5.37 12.40
N ALA A 57 -24.96 5.85 11.16
CA ALA A 57 -26.28 6.02 10.55
C ALA A 57 -26.78 4.66 10.02
N GLY A 58 -28.09 4.52 9.79
CA GLY A 58 -28.69 3.28 9.27
C GLY A 58 -28.20 2.90 7.86
N ASP A 59 -27.57 3.84 7.15
CA ASP A 59 -26.92 3.70 5.83
C ASP A 59 -25.38 3.69 5.92
N SER A 60 -24.80 3.51 7.11
CA SER A 60 -23.35 3.40 7.30
C SER A 60 -22.81 2.22 6.48
N ARG A 61 -21.63 2.43 5.90
CA ARG A 61 -20.90 1.45 5.08
C ARG A 61 -19.46 1.37 5.56
N THR A 62 -18.78 0.31 5.16
CA THR A 62 -17.33 0.20 5.26
C THR A 62 -16.68 0.58 3.94
N VAL A 63 -15.96 1.70 3.92
CA VAL A 63 -15.27 2.22 2.72
C VAL A 63 -13.77 1.94 2.82
N GLY A 64 -13.17 1.39 1.76
CA GLY A 64 -11.73 1.19 1.67
C GLY A 64 -11.07 2.26 0.80
N LEU A 65 -10.09 2.99 1.34
CA LEU A 65 -9.25 3.90 0.57
C LEU A 65 -7.88 3.24 0.37
N VAL A 66 -7.54 2.88 -0.87
CA VAL A 66 -6.32 2.12 -1.17
C VAL A 66 -5.29 3.00 -1.88
N GLY A 67 -4.10 3.14 -1.30
CA GLY A 67 -3.05 4.05 -1.78
C GLY A 67 -1.77 3.33 -2.19
N LYS A 68 -1.30 3.58 -3.43
CA LYS A 68 0.07 3.26 -3.85
C LYS A 68 1.07 4.10 -3.06
N CYS A 69 2.03 3.46 -2.40
CA CYS A 69 3.05 4.14 -1.59
C CYS A 69 4.47 3.68 -1.94
N ILE A 70 4.88 3.83 -3.20
CA ILE A 70 6.27 3.55 -3.57
C ILE A 70 7.13 4.75 -3.12
N THR A 71 7.86 4.60 -2.02
CA THR A 71 8.58 5.74 -1.39
C THR A 71 9.74 6.23 -2.25
N PHE A 72 10.27 5.34 -3.10
CA PHE A 72 11.14 5.71 -4.20
C PHE A 72 11.06 4.64 -5.30
N ASP A 73 11.09 5.08 -6.56
CA ASP A 73 10.96 4.21 -7.73
C ASP A 73 12.11 4.45 -8.72
N THR A 74 13.05 3.49 -8.81
CA THR A 74 14.09 3.50 -9.84
C THR A 74 13.62 2.87 -11.16
N GLY A 75 12.44 2.22 -11.15
CA GLY A 75 11.94 1.31 -12.18
C GLY A 75 12.46 -0.13 -12.05
N GLY A 76 13.27 -0.44 -11.03
CA GLY A 76 13.93 -1.75 -10.91
C GLY A 76 14.91 -2.05 -12.06
N TYR A 77 14.91 -3.28 -12.58
CA TYR A 77 15.73 -3.65 -13.75
C TYR A 77 15.26 -2.99 -15.06
N SER A 78 13.98 -2.65 -15.18
CA SER A 78 13.43 -1.73 -16.17
C SER A 78 13.75 -0.28 -15.80
N ILE A 79 15.05 0.03 -15.68
CA ILE A 79 15.53 1.27 -15.05
C ILE A 79 15.04 2.53 -15.77
N LYS A 80 14.60 3.52 -14.99
CA LYS A 80 14.25 4.85 -15.50
C LYS A 80 15.49 5.60 -15.98
N THR A 81 15.31 6.55 -16.88
CA THR A 81 16.33 7.56 -17.18
C THR A 81 16.56 8.45 -15.96
N SER A 82 17.72 9.13 -15.91
CA SER A 82 18.01 10.08 -14.82
C SER A 82 16.91 11.12 -14.65
N ASP A 83 16.44 11.73 -15.74
CA ASP A 83 15.36 12.73 -15.71
C ASP A 83 14.04 12.13 -15.23
N GLY A 84 13.72 10.89 -15.65
CA GLY A 84 12.53 10.17 -15.21
C GLY A 84 12.54 9.80 -13.72
N MET A 85 13.73 9.73 -13.11
CA MET A 85 13.90 9.31 -11.71
C MET A 85 13.87 10.48 -10.72
N LEU A 86 14.22 11.72 -11.15
CA LEU A 86 14.41 12.88 -10.27
C LEU A 86 13.26 13.17 -9.30
N THR A 87 12.02 12.95 -9.75
CA THR A 87 10.82 13.25 -8.96
C THR A 87 10.24 12.03 -8.26
N MET A 88 10.80 10.82 -8.41
CA MET A 88 10.17 9.56 -7.99
C MET A 88 10.00 9.37 -6.49
N LYS A 89 10.52 10.28 -5.66
CA LYS A 89 10.08 10.42 -4.26
C LYS A 89 8.58 10.72 -4.13
N THR A 90 7.91 11.19 -5.19
CA THR A 90 6.47 11.49 -5.21
C THR A 90 5.63 10.28 -5.59
N ASP A 91 6.23 9.13 -5.93
CA ASP A 91 5.50 7.93 -6.35
C ASP A 91 4.73 7.24 -5.19
N MET A 92 4.83 7.85 -4.01
CA MET A 92 4.06 7.56 -2.80
C MET A 92 2.85 8.47 -2.57
N ALA A 93 2.56 9.39 -3.52
CA ALA A 93 1.52 10.40 -3.35
C ALA A 93 0.11 9.80 -3.12
N GLY A 94 -0.18 8.62 -3.67
CA GLY A 94 -1.45 7.92 -3.41
C GLY A 94 -1.60 7.52 -1.95
N GLY A 95 -0.57 6.92 -1.36
CA GLY A 95 -0.52 6.61 0.07
C GLY A 95 -0.59 7.86 0.95
N ALA A 96 0.13 8.92 0.58
CA ALA A 96 0.06 10.20 1.28
C ALA A 96 -1.35 10.82 1.24
N ALA A 97 -2.04 10.73 0.10
CA ALA A 97 -3.41 11.20 -0.05
C ALA A 97 -4.41 10.40 0.80
N VAL A 98 -4.25 9.07 0.90
CA VAL A 98 -5.04 8.24 1.81
C VAL A 98 -4.83 8.67 3.25
N LEU A 99 -3.56 8.79 3.68
CA LEU A 99 -3.23 9.21 5.04
C LEU A 99 -3.80 10.59 5.39
N ALA A 100 -3.66 11.57 4.48
CA ALA A 100 -4.24 12.89 4.65
C ALA A 100 -5.77 12.84 4.73
N THR A 101 -6.42 12.05 3.87
CA THR A 101 -7.88 11.88 3.89
C THR A 101 -8.35 11.32 5.23
N MET A 102 -7.65 10.33 5.78
CA MET A 102 -7.98 9.75 7.09
C MET A 102 -8.01 10.83 8.18
N THR A 103 -7.04 11.75 8.21
CA THR A 103 -7.00 12.84 9.21
C THR A 103 -8.19 13.81 9.10
N ALA A 104 -8.79 13.95 7.92
CA ALA A 104 -9.91 14.86 7.69
C ALA A 104 -11.28 14.28 8.10
N LEU A 105 -11.41 12.95 8.22
CA LEU A 105 -12.71 12.26 8.37
C LEU A 105 -13.53 12.73 9.57
N LYS A 106 -12.87 12.97 10.72
CA LYS A 106 -13.55 13.46 11.92
C LYS A 106 -14.06 14.88 11.74
N ALA A 107 -13.25 15.75 11.13
CA ALA A 107 -13.59 17.15 10.92
C ALA A 107 -14.73 17.32 9.89
N THR A 108 -14.85 16.42 8.92
CA THR A 108 -15.92 16.42 7.93
C THR A 108 -17.22 15.78 8.43
N GLY A 109 -17.22 15.19 9.62
CA GLY A 109 -18.39 14.49 10.16
C GLY A 109 -18.71 13.19 9.42
N CYS A 110 -17.68 12.47 8.95
CA CYS A 110 -17.86 11.19 8.27
C CYS A 110 -18.66 10.20 9.12
N ARG A 111 -19.64 9.56 8.51
CA ARG A 111 -20.57 8.61 9.17
C ARG A 111 -20.32 7.15 8.78
N HIS A 112 -19.27 6.90 8.01
CA HIS A 112 -18.89 5.58 7.50
C HIS A 112 -17.64 5.09 8.22
N THR A 113 -17.53 3.77 8.41
CA THR A 113 -16.24 3.16 8.78
C THR A 113 -15.31 3.29 7.59
N VAL A 114 -14.08 3.75 7.78
CA VAL A 114 -13.12 3.92 6.69
C VAL A 114 -11.85 3.15 7.01
N HIS A 115 -11.44 2.26 6.10
CA HIS A 115 -10.14 1.63 6.11
C HIS A 115 -9.20 2.37 5.15
N GLY A 116 -8.18 3.03 5.67
CA GLY A 116 -7.07 3.54 4.86
C GLY A 116 -6.00 2.46 4.72
N VAL A 117 -5.88 1.85 3.54
CA VAL A 117 -4.89 0.80 3.26
C VAL A 117 -3.80 1.33 2.34
N ILE A 118 -2.55 1.26 2.78
CA ILE A 118 -1.42 1.85 2.08
C ILE A 118 -0.37 0.77 1.82
N ALA A 119 -0.04 0.57 0.54
CA ALA A 119 0.92 -0.42 0.08
C ALA A 119 2.29 0.24 -0.09
N ALA A 120 3.13 0.16 0.94
CA ALA A 120 4.41 0.84 1.01
C ALA A 120 5.58 -0.08 0.63
N ALA A 121 6.40 0.36 -0.32
CA ALA A 121 7.62 -0.34 -0.75
C ALA A 121 8.61 0.65 -1.40
N GLU A 122 9.82 0.20 -1.68
CA GLU A 122 10.74 0.86 -2.61
C GLU A 122 11.01 -0.07 -3.79
N ASN A 123 10.93 0.46 -5.01
CA ASN A 123 11.29 -0.29 -6.21
C ASN A 123 12.73 0.03 -6.58
N MET A 124 13.64 -0.85 -6.15
CA MET A 124 15.09 -0.67 -6.25
C MET A 124 15.73 -1.78 -7.08
N ILE A 125 16.85 -1.47 -7.71
CA ILE A 125 17.74 -2.45 -8.33
C ILE A 125 18.73 -3.02 -7.32
N SER A 126 18.81 -4.36 -7.23
CA SER A 126 19.81 -5.08 -6.45
C SER A 126 19.93 -6.52 -6.95
N GLY A 127 20.82 -7.30 -6.31
CA GLY A 127 20.93 -8.75 -6.59
C GLY A 127 19.66 -9.54 -6.26
N GLU A 128 18.80 -9.02 -5.37
CA GLU A 128 17.58 -9.69 -4.91
C GLU A 128 16.32 -9.21 -5.66
N ALA A 129 16.44 -8.12 -6.44
CA ALA A 129 15.31 -7.50 -7.12
C ALA A 129 14.61 -8.46 -8.11
N PHE A 130 13.29 -8.33 -8.21
CA PHE A 130 12.50 -9.05 -9.21
C PHE A 130 12.81 -8.55 -10.62
N ARG A 131 12.56 -9.37 -11.63
CA ARG A 131 13.05 -9.17 -13.01
C ARG A 131 11.92 -9.28 -14.02
N PRO A 132 12.09 -8.68 -15.21
CA PRO A 132 11.27 -9.05 -16.36
C PRO A 132 11.33 -10.58 -16.61
N GLY A 133 10.16 -11.18 -16.82
CA GLY A 133 9.96 -12.63 -16.99
C GLY A 133 9.69 -13.40 -15.70
N ASP A 134 9.85 -12.79 -14.52
CA ASP A 134 9.42 -13.44 -13.26
C ASP A 134 7.88 -13.61 -13.26
N ILE A 135 7.40 -14.74 -12.74
CA ILE A 135 5.98 -15.01 -12.52
C ILE A 135 5.71 -14.92 -11.02
N LEU A 136 4.92 -13.93 -10.62
CA LEU A 136 4.53 -13.68 -9.24
C LEU A 136 3.17 -14.31 -8.94
N THR A 137 2.90 -14.63 -7.69
CA THR A 137 1.57 -15.07 -7.23
C THR A 137 1.04 -14.05 -6.23
N ALA A 138 -0.10 -13.43 -6.53
CA ALA A 138 -0.78 -12.52 -5.61
C ALA A 138 -1.57 -13.28 -4.54
N SER A 139 -1.99 -12.57 -3.49
CA SER A 139 -2.70 -13.12 -2.31
C SER A 139 -4.11 -13.67 -2.58
N ASN A 140 -4.59 -13.59 -3.82
CA ASN A 140 -5.79 -14.27 -4.31
C ASN A 140 -5.48 -15.51 -5.18
N GLY A 141 -4.21 -15.91 -5.29
CA GLY A 141 -3.76 -17.05 -6.09
C GLY A 141 -3.57 -16.77 -7.58
N VAL A 142 -3.88 -15.57 -8.06
CA VAL A 142 -3.66 -15.18 -9.46
C VAL A 142 -2.17 -15.02 -9.72
N THR A 143 -1.69 -15.59 -10.82
CA THR A 143 -0.30 -15.42 -11.27
C THR A 143 -0.15 -14.21 -12.19
N ILE A 144 0.98 -13.52 -12.09
CA ILE A 144 1.28 -12.28 -12.82
C ILE A 144 2.66 -12.42 -13.47
N GLU A 145 2.70 -12.41 -14.80
CA GLU A 145 3.96 -12.29 -15.53
C GLU A 145 4.44 -10.84 -15.53
N VAL A 146 5.67 -10.61 -15.09
CA VAL A 146 6.27 -9.28 -15.03
C VAL A 146 6.95 -8.99 -16.36
N LEU A 147 6.33 -8.17 -17.22
CA LEU A 147 7.00 -7.71 -18.45
C LEU A 147 7.91 -6.50 -18.22
N SER A 148 7.59 -5.68 -17.22
CA SER A 148 8.40 -4.54 -16.81
C SER A 148 8.33 -4.36 -15.29
N THR A 149 9.48 -4.19 -14.65
CA THR A 149 9.57 -3.89 -13.21
C THR A 149 9.22 -2.44 -12.89
N ASP A 150 9.08 -1.59 -13.92
CA ASP A 150 8.61 -0.19 -13.83
C ASP A 150 7.07 -0.08 -13.85
N ALA A 151 6.38 -1.23 -13.80
CA ALA A 151 4.95 -1.34 -13.63
C ALA A 151 4.61 -1.86 -12.22
N GLU A 152 5.43 -1.55 -11.22
CA GLU A 152 5.35 -2.03 -9.84
C GLU A 152 4.09 -1.58 -9.09
N GLY A 153 3.58 -0.38 -9.40
CA GLY A 153 2.44 0.20 -8.69
C GLY A 153 1.19 -0.69 -8.72
N ARG A 154 0.92 -1.34 -9.87
CA ARG A 154 -0.23 -2.26 -9.98
C ARG A 154 -0.01 -3.57 -9.22
N LEU A 155 1.25 -3.98 -9.03
CA LEU A 155 1.60 -5.20 -8.29
C LEU A 155 1.40 -4.99 -6.78
N VAL A 156 1.85 -3.87 -6.24
CA VAL A 156 1.61 -3.56 -4.81
C VAL A 156 0.13 -3.33 -4.54
N LEU A 157 -0.59 -2.69 -5.48
CA LEU A 157 -2.03 -2.47 -5.38
C LEU A 157 -2.84 -3.76 -5.49
N SER A 158 -2.43 -4.75 -6.28
CA SER A 158 -3.20 -5.99 -6.41
C SER A 158 -3.35 -6.71 -5.07
N ASP A 159 -2.27 -6.78 -4.28
CA ASP A 159 -2.34 -7.37 -2.94
C ASP A 159 -3.11 -6.49 -1.95
N ALA A 160 -2.92 -5.17 -2.02
CA ALA A 160 -3.62 -4.24 -1.13
C ALA A 160 -5.14 -4.22 -1.36
N LEU A 161 -5.60 -4.28 -2.61
CA LEU A 161 -7.01 -4.35 -2.96
C LEU A 161 -7.64 -5.66 -2.46
N VAL A 162 -6.96 -6.79 -2.65
CA VAL A 162 -7.41 -8.10 -2.14
C VAL A 162 -7.50 -8.08 -0.61
N TYR A 163 -6.48 -7.54 0.07
CA TYR A 163 -6.50 -7.40 1.52
C TYR A 163 -7.66 -6.51 1.98
N THR A 164 -7.87 -5.35 1.35
CA THR A 164 -8.93 -4.40 1.70
C THR A 164 -10.32 -5.03 1.57
N ALA A 165 -10.56 -5.76 0.47
CA ALA A 165 -11.80 -6.53 0.28
C ALA A 165 -12.00 -7.56 1.40
N LYS A 166 -10.95 -8.29 1.81
CA LYS A 166 -11.00 -9.26 2.92
C LYS A 166 -11.28 -8.62 4.29
N GLN A 167 -11.02 -7.32 4.46
CA GLN A 167 -11.41 -6.58 5.67
C GLN A 167 -12.89 -6.16 5.69
N GLY A 168 -13.67 -6.51 4.66
CA GLY A 168 -15.11 -6.23 4.61
C GLY A 168 -15.46 -4.87 4.03
N ALA A 169 -14.56 -4.25 3.25
CA ALA A 169 -14.89 -3.05 2.49
C ALA A 169 -16.02 -3.34 1.48
N GLU A 170 -17.08 -2.54 1.55
CA GLU A 170 -18.25 -2.60 0.68
C GLU A 170 -18.09 -1.72 -0.58
N GLU A 171 -17.18 -0.74 -0.50
CA GLU A 171 -16.84 0.21 -1.55
C GLU A 171 -15.34 0.55 -1.48
N MET A 172 -14.68 0.69 -2.63
CA MET A 172 -13.25 0.99 -2.77
C MET A 172 -12.99 1.93 -3.95
#